data_AF-A0A1E4E7H1-F1
#
_entry.id   AF-A0A1E4E7H1-F1
#
_cell.length_a   1.000
_cell.length_b   1.000
_cell.length_c   1.000
_cell.angle_alpha   90.00
_cell.angle_beta   90.00
_cell.angle_gamma   90.00
#
_symmetry.space_group_name_H-M   'P 1'
#
loop_
_entity.id
_entity.type
_entity.pdbx_description
1 polymer ?
#
loop_
_entity_poly.entity_id
_entity_poly.type
_entity_poly.pdbx_seq_one_letter_code
_entity_poly.pdbx_strand_id
1 'polypeptide(L)'
;MAEIYHPVLSSRKIIRAVIIALFLGALLVFCAILPAEYGIDPTGVGKALGFTRLHASSSEAGASTVRMSYPRLKMEKAGSDPSVKKPIEADNPPPTQQYDVREDSVQVTVPAGKGIEYKVYMLKHGQMKYEWSTEKDVLYIDFHGEVNEAEPAKDTYYESYTLAYADNMVGTFLSPFEGKHGWFFRNNGQNDVVVTIRLKGQYSL
;
A
#
# COMPACT_ATOMS: atom_id res chain seq x y z
N MET A 1 -55.81 17.15 43.09
CA MET A 1 -55.29 16.94 41.73
C MET A 1 -54.93 18.30 41.17
N ALA A 2 -53.67 18.54 40.81
CA ALA A 2 -53.27 19.82 40.23
C ALA A 2 -53.74 19.86 38.77
N GLU A 3 -54.67 20.76 38.45
CA GLU A 3 -55.07 21.01 37.06
C GLU A 3 -53.94 21.73 36.32
N ILE A 4 -53.46 21.11 35.25
CA ILE A 4 -52.43 21.67 34.38
C ILE A 4 -53.13 22.58 33.38
N TYR A 5 -52.98 23.90 33.54
CA TYR A 5 -53.41 24.88 32.55
C TYR A 5 -52.50 24.78 31.31
N HIS A 6 -53.03 24.28 30.19
CA HIS A 6 -52.34 24.35 28.92
C HIS A 6 -52.52 25.75 28.31
N PRO A 7 -51.45 26.55 28.14
CA PRO A 7 -51.57 27.86 27.52
C PRO A 7 -51.99 27.72 26.05
N VAL A 8 -53.21 28.14 25.72
CA VAL A 8 -53.69 28.19 24.33
C VAL A 8 -52.97 29.32 23.59
N LEU A 9 -52.09 28.95 22.67
CA LEU A 9 -51.37 29.90 21.82
C LEU A 9 -52.34 30.53 20.81
N SER A 10 -52.43 31.85 20.77
CA SER A 10 -53.26 32.52 19.77
C SER A 10 -52.67 32.37 18.37
N SER A 11 -53.52 32.28 17.35
CA SER A 11 -53.09 32.09 15.95
C SER A 11 -52.10 33.16 15.49
N ARG A 12 -52.22 34.40 16.00
CA ARG A 12 -51.29 35.50 15.75
C ARG A 12 -49.89 35.27 16.32
N LYS A 13 -49.79 34.64 17.50
CA LYS A 13 -48.50 34.28 18.12
C LYS A 13 -47.83 33.16 17.33
N ILE A 14 -48.60 32.17 16.87
CA ILE A 14 -48.10 31.06 16.03
C ILE A 14 -47.54 31.60 14.72
N ILE A 15 -48.30 32.45 14.02
CA ILE A 15 -47.86 33.03 12.74
C ILE A 15 -46.56 33.83 12.90
N ARG A 16 -46.45 34.65 13.95
CA ARG A 16 -45.21 35.39 14.25
C ARG A 16 -44.03 34.46 14.50
N ALA A 17 -44.23 33.41 15.30
CA ALA A 17 -43.18 32.44 15.60
C ALA A 17 -42.71 31.70 14.32
N VAL A 18 -43.64 31.32 13.44
CA VAL A 18 -43.31 30.68 12.16
C VAL A 18 -42.48 31.61 11.26
N ILE A 19 -42.87 32.88 11.12
CA ILE A 19 -42.13 33.85 10.31
C ILE A 19 -40.71 34.03 10.84
N ILE A 20 -40.56 34.16 12.17
CA ILE A 20 -39.24 34.31 12.81
C ILE A 20 -38.38 33.07 12.60
N ALA A 21 -38.96 31.88 12.74
CA ALA A 21 -38.25 30.61 12.51
C ALA A 21 -37.78 30.47 11.05
N LEU A 22 -38.63 30.84 10.09
CA LEU A 22 -38.31 30.82 8.67
C LEU A 22 -37.14 31.76 8.35
N PHE A 23 -37.17 32.96 8.93
CA PHE A 23 -36.11 33.95 8.76
C PHE A 23 -34.77 33.47 9.35
N LEU A 24 -34.78 32.94 10.57
CA LEU A 24 -33.58 32.37 11.21
C LEU A 24 -33.03 31.17 10.43
N GLY A 25 -33.90 30.31 9.91
CA GLY A 25 -33.53 29.16 9.09
C GLY A 25 -32.84 29.60 7.80
N ALA A 26 -33.39 30.60 7.10
CA ALA A 26 -32.76 31.17 5.91
C ALA A 26 -31.37 31.74 6.25
N LEU A 27 -31.24 32.47 7.36
CA LEU A 27 -29.98 33.06 7.78
C LEU A 27 -28.92 31.98 8.07
N LEU A 28 -29.29 30.88 8.72
CA LEU A 28 -28.40 29.74 8.93
C LEU A 28 -27.96 29.09 7.62
N VAL A 29 -28.88 28.91 6.67
CA VAL A 29 -28.59 28.31 5.36
C VAL A 29 -27.54 29.14 4.62
N PHE A 30 -27.74 30.46 4.51
CA PHE A 30 -26.85 31.32 3.73
C PHE A 30 -25.53 31.67 4.44
N CYS A 31 -25.50 31.75 5.77
CA CYS A 31 -24.31 32.18 6.49
C CYS A 31 -23.45 31.03 7.03
N ALA A 32 -24.00 29.84 7.24
CA ALA A 32 -23.28 28.71 7.86
C ALA A 32 -23.32 27.44 7.00
N ILE A 33 -24.50 26.97 6.59
CA ILE A 33 -24.64 25.67 5.91
C ILE A 33 -24.07 25.72 4.49
N LEU A 34 -24.45 26.71 3.67
CA LEU A 34 -23.94 26.85 2.30
C LEU A 34 -22.41 27.01 2.26
N PRO A 35 -21.79 27.86 3.10
CA PRO A 35 -20.34 27.95 3.18
C PRO A 35 -19.66 26.67 3.65
N ALA A 36 -20.20 25.98 4.67
CA ALA A 36 -19.57 24.80 5.27
C ALA A 36 -19.72 23.53 4.43
N GLU A 37 -20.88 23.30 3.82
CA GLU A 37 -21.19 22.05 3.11
C GLU A 37 -20.94 22.15 1.60
N TYR A 38 -21.09 23.36 1.01
CA TYR A 38 -21.04 23.54 -0.45
C TYR A 38 -19.97 24.54 -0.90
N GLY A 39 -19.27 25.20 0.02
CA GLY A 39 -18.24 26.19 -0.30
C GLY A 39 -18.76 27.47 -0.97
N ILE A 40 -20.08 27.64 -1.01
CA ILE A 40 -20.75 28.81 -1.60
C ILE A 40 -21.03 29.80 -0.47
N ASP A 41 -20.39 30.97 -0.51
CA ASP A 41 -20.56 32.02 0.50
C ASP A 41 -21.09 33.33 -0.12
N PRO A 42 -22.41 33.46 -0.29
CA PRO A 42 -23.01 34.63 -0.93
C PRO A 42 -23.01 35.87 -0.03
N THR A 43 -22.87 35.70 1.30
CA THR A 43 -22.89 36.80 2.27
C THR A 43 -21.49 37.24 2.71
N GLY A 44 -20.47 36.41 2.50
CA GLY A 44 -19.09 36.64 2.96
C GLY A 44 -18.87 36.32 4.45
N VAL A 45 -19.94 35.98 5.17
CA VAL A 45 -19.91 35.67 6.61
C VAL A 45 -19.23 34.31 6.85
N GLY A 46 -19.45 33.35 5.94
CA GLY A 46 -18.85 32.02 6.05
C GLY A 46 -17.33 32.07 5.99
N LYS A 47 -16.76 32.91 5.13
CA LYS A 47 -15.32 33.14 5.03
C LYS A 47 -14.77 33.89 6.24
N ALA A 48 -15.50 34.89 6.74
CA ALA A 48 -15.09 35.67 7.91
C ALA A 48 -15.06 34.82 9.20
N LEU A 49 -16.03 33.92 9.36
CA LEU A 49 -16.12 33.00 10.50
C LEU A 49 -15.32 31.70 10.30
N GLY A 50 -14.81 31.46 9.09
CA GLY A 50 -14.00 30.28 8.76
C GLY A 50 -14.80 29.00 8.44
N PHE A 51 -16.12 29.09 8.27
CA PHE A 51 -16.97 27.96 7.87
C PHE A 51 -16.62 27.41 6.49
N THR A 52 -16.14 28.25 5.57
CA THR A 52 -15.67 27.79 4.24
C THR A 52 -14.47 26.84 4.30
N ARG A 53 -13.76 26.77 5.43
CA ARG A 53 -12.64 25.82 5.62
C ARG A 53 -13.12 24.41 5.94
N LEU A 54 -14.38 24.26 6.36
CA LEU A 54 -15.01 22.96 6.63
C LEU A 54 -15.48 22.29 5.34
N HIS A 55 -15.67 23.09 4.28
CA HIS A 55 -15.99 22.57 2.96
C HIS A 55 -14.80 21.78 2.41
N ALA A 56 -14.92 20.45 2.50
CA ALA A 56 -14.02 19.54 1.86
C ALA A 56 -14.24 19.59 0.35
N SER A 57 -13.66 20.58 -0.34
CA SER A 57 -13.35 20.42 -1.75
C SER A 57 -12.39 19.24 -1.85
N SER A 58 -12.93 18.09 -2.27
CA SER A 58 -12.26 16.83 -2.62
C SER A 58 -11.31 16.98 -3.81
N SER A 59 -10.58 18.09 -3.86
CA SER A 59 -9.56 18.41 -4.85
C SER A 59 -8.36 19.16 -4.28
N GLU A 60 -8.41 19.75 -3.08
CA GLU A 60 -7.23 20.39 -2.47
C GLU A 60 -7.18 20.28 -0.94
N ALA A 61 -7.78 19.23 -0.37
CA ALA A 61 -7.14 18.62 0.79
C ALA A 61 -5.86 17.99 0.24
N GLY A 62 -4.79 18.77 0.21
CA GLY A 62 -3.44 18.25 0.36
C GLY A 62 -3.46 17.44 1.63
N ALA A 63 -3.88 16.18 1.51
CA ALA A 63 -3.37 15.14 2.34
C ALA A 63 -1.87 15.23 2.12
N SER A 64 -1.21 15.99 2.97
CA SER A 64 0.07 15.59 3.50
C SER A 64 -0.17 14.25 4.21
N THR A 65 -0.54 13.21 3.44
CA THR A 65 0.12 11.94 3.60
C THR A 65 1.57 12.35 3.63
N VAL A 66 2.20 12.22 4.78
CA VAL A 66 3.65 12.11 4.83
C VAL A 66 3.93 10.94 3.91
N ARG A 67 4.10 11.21 2.61
CA ARG A 67 4.56 10.21 1.67
C ARG A 67 5.92 9.90 2.24
N MET A 68 6.04 8.70 2.81
CA MET A 68 7.33 8.16 3.18
C MET A 68 8.18 8.34 1.93
N SER A 69 9.15 9.25 2.02
CA SER A 69 9.98 9.62 0.89
C SER A 69 10.99 8.50 0.71
N TYR A 70 10.66 7.55 -0.14
CA TYR A 70 11.58 6.48 -0.48
C TYR A 70 12.72 7.03 -1.33
N PRO A 71 13.99 6.74 -1.00
CA PRO A 71 15.11 7.17 -1.82
C PRO A 71 15.00 6.54 -3.21
N ARG A 72 15.36 7.30 -4.24
CA ARG A 72 15.38 6.79 -5.61
C ARG A 72 16.42 5.68 -5.72
N LEU A 73 15.97 4.49 -6.11
CA LEU A 73 16.83 3.35 -6.42
C LEU A 73 17.59 3.62 -7.73
N LYS A 74 18.84 3.16 -7.79
CA LYS A 74 19.72 3.31 -8.94
C LYS A 74 20.22 1.96 -9.41
N MET A 75 20.68 1.89 -10.65
CA MET A 75 21.10 0.64 -11.29
C MET A 75 22.28 -0.03 -10.56
N GLU A 76 23.17 0.75 -9.94
CA GLU A 76 24.37 0.22 -9.26
C GLU A 76 24.05 -0.54 -7.97
N LYS A 77 22.79 -0.52 -7.51
CA LYS A 77 22.33 -1.24 -6.32
C LYS A 77 21.82 -2.65 -6.62
N ALA A 78 21.57 -2.98 -7.87
CA ALA A 78 21.00 -4.27 -8.25
C ALA A 78 22.10 -5.34 -8.37
N GLY A 79 21.90 -6.46 -7.68
CA GLY A 79 22.78 -7.63 -7.73
C GLY A 79 24.06 -7.49 -6.93
N SER A 80 24.92 -8.50 -7.09
CA SER A 80 26.21 -8.58 -6.41
C SER A 80 27.19 -7.49 -6.85
N ASP A 81 28.16 -7.21 -5.98
CA ASP A 81 29.30 -6.34 -6.33
C ASP A 81 30.05 -6.90 -7.56
N PRO A 82 30.55 -6.04 -8.47
CA PRO A 82 31.28 -6.49 -9.67
C PRO A 82 32.51 -7.35 -9.39
N SER A 83 33.06 -7.33 -8.17
CA SER A 83 34.16 -8.19 -7.74
C SER A 83 33.74 -9.63 -7.42
N VAL A 84 32.46 -9.88 -7.15
CA VAL A 84 31.91 -11.21 -6.90
C VAL A 84 31.71 -11.92 -8.23
N LYS A 85 32.42 -13.04 -8.42
CA LYS A 85 32.34 -13.81 -9.66
C LYS A 85 31.02 -14.57 -9.74
N LYS A 86 30.35 -14.49 -10.89
CA LYS A 86 29.20 -15.33 -11.19
C LYS A 86 29.64 -16.81 -11.25
N PRO A 87 28.99 -17.73 -10.52
CA PRO A 87 29.29 -19.15 -10.59
C PRO A 87 29.07 -19.71 -12.00
N ILE A 88 29.92 -20.66 -12.41
CA ILE A 88 29.87 -21.25 -13.74
C ILE A 88 28.59 -22.09 -13.94
N GLU A 89 28.04 -22.62 -12.84
CA GLU A 89 26.82 -23.40 -12.81
C GLU A 89 25.59 -22.61 -13.28
N ALA A 90 25.64 -21.28 -13.24
CA ALA A 90 24.59 -20.43 -13.80
C ALA A 90 24.41 -20.66 -15.32
N ASP A 91 25.48 -21.05 -16.00
CA ASP A 91 25.51 -21.28 -17.45
C ASP A 91 25.19 -22.73 -17.84
N ASN A 92 24.97 -23.62 -16.87
CA ASN A 92 24.53 -25.00 -17.15
C ASN A 92 23.28 -25.00 -18.05
N PRO A 93 23.12 -26.00 -18.94
CA PRO A 93 21.92 -26.12 -19.75
C PRO A 93 20.69 -26.40 -18.86
N PRO A 94 19.48 -25.97 -19.26
CA PRO A 94 18.27 -26.33 -18.55
C PRO A 94 18.06 -27.86 -18.58
N PRO A 95 17.51 -28.46 -17.51
CA PRO A 95 17.22 -29.88 -17.49
C PRO A 95 16.05 -30.22 -18.42
N THR A 96 16.02 -31.46 -18.91
CA THR A 96 14.94 -31.97 -19.77
C THR A 96 13.59 -32.02 -19.06
N GLN A 97 13.59 -32.28 -17.75
CA GLN A 97 12.40 -32.34 -16.91
C GLN A 97 12.43 -31.21 -15.88
N GLN A 98 11.33 -30.49 -15.79
CA GLN A 98 11.09 -29.44 -14.79
C GLN A 98 10.38 -30.03 -13.56
N TYR A 99 10.31 -29.27 -12.46
CA TYR A 99 9.43 -29.62 -11.35
C TYR A 99 7.97 -29.66 -11.78
N ASP A 100 7.18 -30.46 -11.06
CA ASP A 100 5.73 -30.48 -11.23
C ASP A 100 5.13 -29.11 -10.89
N VAL A 101 4.05 -28.76 -11.60
CA VAL A 101 3.33 -27.51 -11.33
C VAL A 101 2.60 -27.62 -10.01
N ARG A 102 2.86 -26.67 -9.11
CA ARG A 102 2.19 -26.54 -7.82
C ARG A 102 1.69 -25.12 -7.59
N GLU A 103 0.88 -24.96 -6.56
CA GLU A 103 0.32 -23.68 -6.14
C GLU A 103 0.33 -23.59 -4.62
N ASP A 104 0.84 -22.48 -4.08
CA ASP A 104 0.99 -22.27 -2.63
C ASP A 104 0.56 -20.85 -2.26
N SER A 105 0.01 -20.69 -1.05
CA SER A 105 -0.29 -19.39 -0.44
C SER A 105 0.28 -19.39 0.97
N VAL A 106 1.10 -18.39 1.29
CA VAL A 106 1.76 -18.24 2.59
C VAL A 106 1.61 -16.82 3.11
N GLN A 107 1.57 -16.67 4.43
CA GLN A 107 1.70 -15.39 5.10
C GLN A 107 3.01 -15.36 5.87
N VAL A 108 3.79 -14.30 5.69
CA VAL A 108 5.06 -14.09 6.39
C VAL A 108 5.03 -12.75 7.10
N THR A 109 5.45 -12.74 8.37
CA THR A 109 5.56 -11.51 9.15
C THR A 109 6.96 -10.95 9.02
N VAL A 110 7.07 -9.71 8.54
CA VAL A 110 8.30 -8.91 8.48
C VAL A 110 8.32 -7.97 9.69
N PRO A 111 9.12 -8.26 10.74
CA PRO A 111 9.07 -7.45 11.95
C PRO A 111 9.53 -6.01 11.71
N ALA A 112 9.05 -5.09 12.54
CA ALA A 112 9.47 -3.68 12.50
C ALA A 112 11.01 -3.53 12.50
N GLY A 113 11.53 -2.72 11.57
CA GLY A 113 12.97 -2.47 11.43
C GLY A 113 13.81 -3.67 10.99
N LYS A 114 13.20 -4.80 10.61
CA LYS A 114 13.89 -6.03 10.20
C LYS A 114 13.65 -6.36 8.73
N GLY A 115 14.48 -7.25 8.21
CA GLY A 115 14.27 -7.87 6.91
C GLY A 115 14.22 -9.39 7.05
N ILE A 116 13.50 -10.03 6.13
CA ILE A 116 13.40 -11.48 6.01
C ILE A 116 13.52 -11.87 4.54
N GLU A 117 13.78 -13.13 4.28
CA GLU A 117 13.76 -13.69 2.94
C GLU A 117 12.70 -14.78 2.83
N TYR A 118 12.03 -14.82 1.67
CA TYR A 118 11.20 -15.95 1.28
C TYR A 118 11.65 -16.41 -0.11
N LYS A 119 12.16 -17.64 -0.19
CA LYS A 119 12.78 -18.22 -1.38
C LYS A 119 12.14 -19.55 -1.72
N VAL A 120 12.09 -19.85 -3.00
CA VAL A 120 11.77 -21.17 -3.57
C VAL A 120 12.94 -21.65 -4.40
N TYR A 121 13.08 -22.95 -4.56
CA TYR A 121 14.07 -23.53 -5.45
C TYR A 121 13.48 -23.74 -6.84
N MET A 122 14.18 -23.29 -7.88
CA MET A 122 13.76 -23.43 -9.27
C MET A 122 14.90 -23.94 -10.14
N LEU A 123 14.59 -24.82 -11.08
CA LEU A 123 15.51 -25.21 -12.14
C LEU A 123 15.58 -24.10 -13.20
N LYS A 124 16.68 -24.07 -13.97
CA LYS A 124 16.82 -23.14 -15.09
C LYS A 124 15.65 -23.32 -16.08
N HIS A 125 15.08 -22.20 -16.50
CA HIS A 125 13.87 -22.07 -17.32
C HIS A 125 12.58 -22.60 -16.67
N GLY A 126 12.58 -22.93 -15.39
CA GLY A 126 11.35 -23.13 -14.64
C GLY A 126 10.52 -21.85 -14.62
N GLN A 127 9.20 -21.98 -14.77
CA GLN A 127 8.27 -20.85 -14.80
C GLN A 127 7.47 -20.73 -13.51
N MET A 128 7.28 -19.51 -13.03
CA MET A 128 6.48 -19.19 -11.85
C MET A 128 5.62 -17.95 -12.10
N LYS A 129 4.32 -18.03 -11.83
CA LYS A 129 3.47 -16.87 -11.59
C LYS A 129 3.49 -16.56 -10.11
N TYR A 130 3.54 -15.28 -9.77
CA TYR A 130 3.52 -14.85 -8.39
C TYR A 130 2.64 -13.61 -8.21
N GLU A 131 2.04 -13.53 -7.03
CA GLU A 131 1.56 -12.27 -6.47
C GLU A 131 1.98 -12.20 -5.00
N TRP A 132 2.29 -11.00 -4.54
CA TRP A 132 2.37 -10.72 -3.11
C TRP A 132 1.81 -9.34 -2.80
N SER A 133 1.29 -9.18 -1.59
CA SER A 133 0.79 -7.90 -1.10
C SER A 133 0.88 -7.79 0.42
N THR A 134 0.97 -6.56 0.91
CA THR A 134 0.68 -6.15 2.28
C THR A 134 -0.71 -5.49 2.32
N GLU A 135 -1.20 -5.07 3.49
CA GLU A 135 -2.45 -4.30 3.54
C GLU A 135 -2.28 -2.91 2.92
N LYS A 136 -1.33 -2.12 3.44
CA LYS A 136 -0.99 -0.76 2.97
C LYS A 136 0.47 -0.37 3.21
N ASP A 137 1.24 -1.22 3.87
CA ASP A 137 2.60 -0.92 4.28
C ASP A 137 3.57 -1.21 3.15
N VAL A 138 4.27 -0.17 2.69
CA VAL A 138 5.26 -0.29 1.63
C VAL A 138 6.58 -0.82 2.21
N LEU A 139 7.08 -1.90 1.61
CA LEU A 139 8.35 -2.53 1.95
C LEU A 139 9.40 -2.21 0.91
N TYR A 140 10.68 -2.18 1.31
CA TYR A 140 11.77 -2.35 0.35
C TYR A 140 11.84 -3.81 -0.03
N ILE A 141 11.92 -4.09 -1.33
CA ILE A 141 12.01 -5.44 -1.86
C ILE A 141 13.20 -5.58 -2.79
N ASP A 142 13.83 -6.75 -2.72
CA ASP A 142 14.79 -7.23 -3.71
C ASP A 142 14.36 -8.61 -4.17
N PHE A 143 13.76 -8.70 -5.37
CA PHE A 143 13.50 -9.97 -6.02
C PHE A 143 14.78 -10.43 -6.71
N HIS A 144 15.39 -11.49 -6.19
CA HIS A 144 16.70 -11.96 -6.64
C HIS A 144 16.80 -13.48 -6.68
N GLY A 145 17.86 -13.96 -7.33
CA GLY A 145 18.22 -15.37 -7.34
C GLY A 145 19.67 -15.61 -6.93
N GLU A 146 19.91 -16.74 -6.28
CA GLU A 146 21.22 -17.29 -5.93
C GLU A 146 21.43 -18.58 -6.70
N VAL A 147 22.57 -18.71 -7.35
CA VAL A 147 22.90 -19.90 -8.15
C VAL A 147 23.11 -21.09 -7.22
N ASN A 148 22.65 -22.28 -7.62
CA ASN A 148 23.01 -23.51 -6.93
C ASN A 148 24.48 -23.87 -7.24
N GLU A 149 25.37 -23.57 -6.31
CA GLU A 149 26.80 -23.84 -6.41
C GLU A 149 27.14 -25.25 -5.92
N ALA A 150 27.99 -25.98 -6.65
CA ALA A 150 28.47 -27.29 -6.19
C ALA A 150 29.42 -27.16 -5.00
N GLU A 151 30.25 -26.12 -5.01
CA GLU A 151 31.17 -25.74 -3.93
C GLU A 151 30.88 -24.29 -3.53
N PRO A 152 30.38 -24.02 -2.31
CA PRO A 152 30.04 -22.66 -1.91
C PRO A 152 31.25 -21.73 -1.95
N ALA A 153 31.15 -20.65 -2.72
CA ALA A 153 32.13 -19.57 -2.68
C ALA A 153 32.16 -18.87 -1.31
N LYS A 154 33.27 -18.18 -1.02
CA LYS A 154 33.41 -17.35 0.18
C LYS A 154 32.38 -16.22 0.22
N ASP A 155 32.11 -15.63 -0.94
CA ASP A 155 31.14 -14.58 -1.15
C ASP A 155 30.04 -15.11 -2.06
N THR A 156 28.79 -15.11 -1.58
CA THR A 156 27.65 -15.63 -2.35
C THR A 156 27.28 -14.67 -3.47
N TYR A 157 27.24 -15.18 -4.71
CA TYR A 157 26.71 -14.44 -5.84
C TYR A 157 25.18 -14.51 -5.86
N TYR A 158 24.56 -13.35 -6.08
CA TYR A 158 23.15 -13.21 -6.37
C TYR A 158 22.90 -12.18 -7.50
N GLU A 159 21.82 -12.41 -8.23
CA GLU A 159 21.35 -11.56 -9.33
C GLU A 159 19.98 -10.97 -8.95
N SER A 160 19.90 -9.64 -8.81
CA SER A 160 18.62 -8.94 -8.54
C SER A 160 17.88 -8.68 -9.85
N TYR A 161 16.62 -9.11 -9.89
CA TYR A 161 15.69 -8.89 -11.00
C TYR A 161 14.91 -7.58 -10.84
N THR A 162 14.49 -7.29 -9.61
CA THR A 162 13.70 -6.10 -9.30
C THR A 162 14.04 -5.57 -7.91
N LEU A 163 14.45 -4.30 -7.85
CA LEU A 163 14.47 -3.52 -6.61
C LEU A 163 13.30 -2.54 -6.62
N ALA A 164 12.50 -2.53 -5.56
CA ALA A 164 11.39 -1.58 -5.46
C ALA A 164 11.05 -1.20 -4.02
N TYR A 165 10.29 -0.11 -3.90
CA TYR A 165 9.46 0.14 -2.74
C TYR A 165 8.01 -0.09 -3.18
N ALA A 166 7.39 -1.14 -2.66
CA ALA A 166 6.04 -1.51 -3.02
C ALA A 166 5.30 -2.16 -1.85
N ASP A 167 3.97 -2.03 -1.85
CA ASP A 167 3.03 -2.75 -1.00
C ASP A 167 2.41 -3.95 -1.75
N ASN A 168 2.53 -4.02 -3.08
CA ASN A 168 2.12 -5.19 -3.86
C ASN A 168 2.97 -5.40 -5.12
N MET A 169 2.99 -6.64 -5.61
CA MET A 169 3.55 -6.99 -6.92
C MET A 169 2.88 -8.23 -7.50
N VAL A 170 2.67 -8.23 -8.81
CA VAL A 170 2.19 -9.40 -9.58
C VAL A 170 3.12 -9.58 -10.78
N GLY A 171 3.49 -10.81 -11.09
CA GLY A 171 4.37 -11.08 -12.22
C GLY A 171 4.45 -12.52 -12.64
N THR A 172 5.19 -12.73 -13.73
CA THR A 172 5.62 -14.04 -14.20
C THR A 172 7.13 -14.04 -14.27
N PHE A 173 7.76 -15.11 -13.81
CA PHE A 173 9.19 -15.26 -13.73
C PHE A 173 9.62 -16.52 -14.48
N LEU A 174 10.69 -16.38 -15.26
CA LEU A 174 11.41 -17.47 -15.90
C LEU A 174 12.80 -17.53 -15.27
N SER A 175 13.11 -18.64 -14.61
CA SER A 175 14.37 -18.76 -13.88
C SER A 175 15.58 -18.73 -14.84
N PRO A 176 16.54 -17.79 -14.68
CA PRO A 176 17.71 -17.72 -15.56
C PRO A 176 18.77 -18.79 -15.26
N PHE A 177 18.73 -19.40 -14.08
CA PHE A 177 19.66 -20.44 -13.63
C PHE A 177 19.02 -21.34 -12.58
N GLU A 178 19.56 -22.54 -12.40
CA GLU A 178 19.15 -23.39 -11.29
C GLU A 178 19.61 -22.79 -9.96
N GLY A 179 18.70 -22.69 -8.99
CA GLY A 179 19.01 -22.06 -7.71
C GLY A 179 17.80 -21.63 -6.91
N LYS A 180 18.06 -20.81 -5.89
CA LYS A 180 17.03 -20.23 -5.04
C LYS A 180 16.61 -18.89 -5.61
N HIS A 181 15.31 -18.63 -5.68
CA HIS A 181 14.74 -17.40 -6.19
C HIS A 181 13.67 -16.89 -5.24
N GLY A 182 13.61 -15.59 -5.01
CA GLY A 182 12.62 -15.03 -4.12
C GLY A 182 12.91 -13.61 -3.68
N TRP A 183 12.20 -13.19 -2.65
CA TRP A 183 12.21 -11.80 -2.21
C TRP A 183 12.92 -11.67 -0.87
N PHE A 184 13.83 -10.71 -0.80
CA PHE A 184 14.15 -10.07 0.47
C PHE A 184 13.13 -8.96 0.72
N PHE A 185 12.40 -9.05 1.82
CA PHE A 185 11.46 -8.03 2.28
C PHE A 185 12.09 -7.26 3.44
N ARG A 186 12.13 -5.94 3.35
CA ARG A 186 12.66 -5.07 4.40
C ARG A 186 11.60 -4.08 4.86
N ASN A 187 11.26 -4.20 6.15
CA ASN A 187 10.37 -3.29 6.84
C ASN A 187 11.19 -2.19 7.54
N ASN A 188 11.11 -0.97 7.02
CA ASN A 188 11.74 0.21 7.63
C ASN A 188 10.77 0.98 8.56
N GLY A 189 9.55 0.47 8.74
CA GLY A 189 8.53 1.02 9.62
C GLY A 189 8.70 0.59 11.08
N GLN A 190 7.74 1.02 11.91
CA GLN A 190 7.73 0.82 13.36
C GLN A 190 6.78 -0.30 13.82
N ASN A 191 5.97 -0.85 12.93
CA ASN A 191 5.05 -1.94 13.20
C ASN A 191 5.41 -3.15 12.34
N ASP A 192 5.08 -4.35 12.82
CA ASP A 192 5.20 -5.57 12.04
C ASP A 192 4.28 -5.53 10.82
N VAL A 193 4.77 -6.03 9.68
CA VAL A 193 4.02 -6.06 8.41
C VAL A 193 3.83 -7.51 7.99
N VAL A 194 2.59 -7.88 7.68
CA VAL A 194 2.27 -9.21 7.13
C VAL A 194 2.27 -9.13 5.61
N VAL A 195 3.05 -9.98 4.96
CA VAL A 195 3.06 -10.17 3.51
C VAL A 195 2.32 -11.45 3.19
N THR A 196 1.31 -11.37 2.34
CA THR A 196 0.66 -12.55 1.75
C THR A 196 1.32 -12.82 0.40
N ILE A 197 1.85 -14.03 0.20
CA ILE A 197 2.52 -14.45 -1.03
C ILE A 197 1.73 -15.62 -1.62
N ARG A 198 1.47 -15.58 -2.92
CA ARG A 198 0.87 -16.66 -3.69
C ARG A 198 1.71 -16.97 -4.90
N LEU A 199 2.01 -18.26 -5.07
CA LEU A 199 2.87 -18.76 -6.12
C LEU A 199 2.15 -19.84 -6.90
N LYS A 200 2.41 -19.92 -8.20
CA LYS A 200 1.97 -21.02 -9.06
C LYS A 200 3.00 -21.31 -10.14
N GLY A 201 3.55 -22.51 -10.18
CA GLY A 201 4.59 -22.82 -11.14
C GLY A 201 5.43 -24.05 -10.81
N GLN A 202 6.60 -24.11 -11.43
CA GLN A 202 7.55 -25.22 -11.40
C GLN A 202 8.66 -24.91 -10.39
N TYR A 203 8.42 -25.20 -9.11
CA TYR A 203 9.35 -24.92 -8.02
C TYR A 203 9.25 -25.96 -6.89
N SER A 204 10.26 -25.98 -6.02
CA SER A 204 10.21 -26.62 -4.70
C SER A 204 10.25 -25.57 -3.60
N LEU A 205 9.60 -25.87 -2.47
CA LEU A 205 9.74 -25.09 -1.23
C LEU A 205 11.04 -25.46 -0.50
#